data_AF-A0A7C2LMJ1-F1
#
_entry.id   AF-A0A7C2LMJ1-F1
#
_cell.length_a   1.000
_cell.length_b   1.000
_cell.length_c   1.000
_cell.angle_alpha   90.00
_cell.angle_beta   90.00
_cell.angle_gamma   90.00
#
_symmetry.space_group_name_H-M   'P 1'
#
loop_
_entity.id
_entity.type
_entity.pdbx_description
1 polymer ?
#
loop_
_entity_poly.entity_id
_entity_poly.type
_entity_poly.pdbx_seq_one_letter_code
_entity_poly.pdbx_strand_id
1 'polypeptide(L)'
;MIHAKLCRLIRSPALILLLPVGLTVLLSILLLSPLEIGNGFDGYYYALQTRSVRETGTLLIPDQPLVFYLAAALSFLTGNPVTGVAALKIIIQA
;
A
#
# COMPACT_ATOMS: atom_id res chain seq x y z
N MET A 1 34.71 -4.22 -22.61
CA MET A 1 34.68 -3.45 -21.34
C MET A 1 33.28 -3.36 -20.70
N ILE A 2 32.20 -3.33 -21.48
CA ILE A 2 30.80 -3.22 -20.98
C ILE A 2 30.33 -4.47 -20.22
N HIS A 3 30.67 -5.68 -20.69
CA HIS A 3 30.30 -6.95 -20.04
C HIS A 3 30.85 -7.11 -18.61
N ALA A 4 32.09 -6.66 -18.36
CA ALA A 4 32.71 -6.77 -17.03
C ALA A 4 32.07 -5.84 -15.99
N LYS A 5 31.58 -4.66 -16.42
CA LYS A 5 30.81 -3.75 -15.57
C LYS A 5 29.43 -4.30 -15.27
N LEU A 6 28.78 -4.92 -16.25
CA LEU A 6 27.46 -5.55 -16.10
C LEU A 6 27.51 -6.72 -15.09
N CYS A 7 28.51 -7.60 -15.20
CA CYS A 7 28.71 -8.70 -14.24
C CYS A 7 29.02 -8.21 -12.81
N ARG A 8 29.72 -7.08 -12.63
CA ARG A 8 29.95 -6.50 -11.29
C ARG A 8 28.69 -5.85 -10.72
N LEU A 9 27.87 -5.22 -11.56
CA LEU A 9 26.63 -4.58 -11.14
C LEU A 9 25.61 -5.62 -10.66
N ILE A 10 25.43 -6.71 -11.43
CA ILE A 10 24.51 -7.82 -11.09
C ILE A 10 24.94 -8.55 -9.81
N ARG A 11 26.25 -8.61 -9.53
CA ARG A 11 26.81 -9.30 -8.35
C ARG A 11 26.83 -8.43 -7.08
N SER A 12 26.36 -7.19 -7.17
CA SER A 12 26.27 -6.33 -6.00
C SER A 12 25.08 -6.77 -5.12
N PRO A 13 25.29 -7.02 -3.82
CA PRO A 13 24.22 -7.50 -2.93
C PRO A 13 23.07 -6.48 -2.83
N ALA A 14 23.36 -5.20 -3.02
CA ALA A 14 22.36 -4.14 -3.09
C ALA A 14 21.43 -4.31 -4.29
N LEU A 15 21.93 -4.66 -5.49
CA LEU A 15 21.07 -4.85 -6.66
C LEU A 15 20.21 -6.10 -6.54
N ILE A 16 20.74 -7.17 -5.91
CA ILE A 16 20.02 -8.42 -5.64
C ILE A 16 18.85 -8.19 -4.68
N LEU A 17 18.98 -7.25 -3.73
CA LEU A 17 17.91 -6.93 -2.77
C LEU A 17 16.95 -5.84 -3.30
N LEU A 18 17.47 -4.80 -3.96
CA LEU A 18 16.66 -3.66 -4.41
C LEU A 18 15.79 -4.00 -5.62
N LEU A 19 16.25 -4.88 -6.52
CA LEU A 19 15.53 -5.23 -7.73
C LEU A 19 14.22 -6.00 -7.44
N PRO A 20 14.19 -7.06 -6.60
CA PRO A 20 12.92 -7.71 -6.24
C PRO A 20 12.02 -6.79 -5.42
N VAL A 21 12.55 -6.00 -4.48
CA VAL A 21 11.73 -5.05 -3.70
C VAL A 21 11.09 -4.01 -4.61
N GLY A 22 11.87 -3.38 -5.49
CA GLY A 22 11.38 -2.40 -6.45
C GLY A 22 10.37 -2.99 -7.43
N LEU A 23 10.60 -4.22 -7.90
CA LEU A 23 9.67 -4.94 -8.76
C LEU A 23 8.35 -5.25 -8.03
N THR A 24 8.41 -5.71 -6.78
CA THR A 24 7.22 -5.97 -5.96
C THR A 24 6.41 -4.70 -5.76
N VAL A 25 7.04 -3.59 -5.34
CA VAL A 25 6.35 -2.31 -5.16
C VAL A 25 5.73 -1.82 -6.46
N LEU A 26 6.45 -1.90 -7.58
CA LEU A 26 5.95 -1.49 -8.89
C LEU A 26 4.73 -2.33 -9.32
N LEU A 27 4.82 -3.66 -9.18
CA LEU A 27 3.70 -4.55 -9.50
C LEU A 27 2.51 -4.30 -8.57
N SER A 28 2.74 -4.08 -7.27
CA SER A 28 1.68 -3.73 -6.32
C SER A 28 0.97 -2.42 -6.69
N ILE A 29 1.69 -1.41 -7.17
CA ILE A 29 1.10 -0.15 -7.64
C ILE A 29 0.34 -0.35 -8.96
N LEU A 30 0.92 -1.07 -9.92
CA LEU A 30 0.30 -1.30 -11.24
C LEU A 30 -0.95 -2.16 -11.17
N LEU A 31 -0.97 -3.13 -10.26
CA LEU A 31 -2.10 -4.04 -10.04
C LEU A 31 -3.10 -3.49 -9.02
N LEU A 32 -2.89 -2.27 -8.52
CA LEU A 32 -3.80 -1.62 -7.57
C LEU A 32 -5.09 -1.23 -8.29
N SER A 33 -5.98 -2.20 -8.49
CA SER A 33 -7.31 -1.97 -9.03
C SER A 33 -8.22 -1.46 -7.91
N PRO A 34 -8.74 -0.21 -7.98
CA PRO A 34 -9.64 0.33 -6.96
C PRO A 34 -10.92 -0.49 -6.77
N LEU A 35 -11.26 -1.30 -7.78
CA LEU A 35 -12.44 -2.18 -7.83
C LEU A 35 -12.32 -3.43 -6.95
N GLU A 36 -11.11 -3.88 -6.57
CA GLU A 36 -10.93 -5.14 -5.83
C GLU A 36 -10.96 -5.00 -4.31
N ILE A 37 -10.93 -3.78 -3.77
CA ILE A 37 -10.92 -3.56 -2.31
C ILE A 37 -12.23 -4.02 -1.66
N GLY A 38 -13.31 -4.17 -2.45
CA GLY A 38 -14.58 -4.74 -2.00
C GLY A 38 -14.69 -6.27 -2.09
N ASN A 39 -13.75 -6.97 -2.72
CA ASN A 39 -13.85 -8.43 -3.02
C ASN A 39 -13.14 -9.33 -1.99
N GLY A 40 -12.54 -8.77 -0.93
CA GLY A 40 -11.92 -9.54 0.15
C GLY A 40 -12.93 -10.03 1.20
N PHE A 41 -12.49 -10.92 2.10
CA PHE A 41 -13.32 -11.44 3.22
C PHE A 41 -13.87 -10.32 4.11
N ASP A 42 -13.11 -9.22 4.24
CA ASP A 42 -13.49 -8.03 5.00
C ASP A 42 -14.25 -6.98 4.16
N GLY A 43 -14.39 -7.19 2.84
CA GLY A 43 -15.05 -6.27 1.91
C GLY A 43 -14.66 -4.80 2.12
N TYR A 44 -15.66 -3.93 2.19
CA TYR A 44 -15.47 -2.49 2.42
C TYR A 44 -15.21 -2.09 3.88
N TYR A 45 -15.02 -3.03 4.82
CA TYR A 45 -14.85 -2.74 6.24
C TYR A 45 -13.79 -1.66 6.50
N TYR A 46 -12.58 -1.83 5.96
CA TYR A 46 -11.50 -0.87 6.12
C TYR A 46 -11.80 0.49 5.48
N ALA A 47 -12.45 0.49 4.32
CA ALA A 47 -12.81 1.73 3.63
C ALA A 47 -13.89 2.51 4.39
N LEU A 48 -14.87 1.82 4.98
CA LEU A 48 -15.93 2.42 5.79
C LEU A 48 -15.40 2.95 7.12
N GLN A 49 -14.53 2.20 7.80
CA GLN A 49 -13.83 2.66 9.00
C GLN A 49 -12.97 3.89 8.69
N THR A 50 -12.19 3.84 7.62
CA THR A 50 -11.34 4.95 7.15
C THR A 50 -12.18 6.19 6.84
N ARG A 51 -13.31 6.00 6.14
CA ARG A 51 -14.27 7.07 5.85
C ARG A 51 -14.83 7.68 7.13
N SER A 52 -15.26 6.85 8.09
CA SER A 52 -15.78 7.33 9.37
C SER A 52 -14.75 8.16 10.12
N VAL A 53 -13.49 7.70 10.18
CA VAL A 53 -12.41 8.47 10.82
C VAL A 53 -12.18 9.79 10.08
N ARG A 54 -12.20 9.78 8.74
CA ARG A 54 -12.02 10.99 7.93
C ARG A 54 -13.14 12.02 8.13
N GLU A 55 -14.38 11.56 8.26
CA GLU A 55 -15.56 12.41 8.37
C GLU A 55 -15.88 12.84 9.82
N THR A 56 -15.60 11.99 10.81
CA THR A 56 -16.03 12.18 12.20
C THR A 56 -14.88 12.21 13.21
N GLY A 57 -13.66 11.84 12.81
CA GLY A 57 -12.52 11.64 13.71
C GLY A 57 -12.58 10.34 14.52
N THR A 58 -13.62 9.53 14.34
CA THR A 58 -13.87 8.32 15.14
C THR A 58 -14.16 7.10 14.27
N LEU A 59 -13.86 5.92 14.80
CA LEU A 59 -14.20 4.65 14.16
C LEU A 59 -15.71 4.43 14.14
N LEU A 60 -16.20 3.85 13.05
CA LEU A 60 -17.59 3.42 12.91
C LEU A 60 -17.90 2.23 13.82
N ILE A 61 -16.96 1.29 13.90
CA ILE A 61 -17.01 0.11 14.77
C ILE A 61 -15.81 0.18 15.72
N PRO A 62 -16.01 0.08 17.05
CA PRO A 62 -14.90 0.09 18.01
C PRO A 62 -13.94 -1.07 17.73
N ASP A 63 -12.70 -0.75 17.35
CA ASP A 63 -11.66 -1.70 16.98
C ASP A 63 -10.26 -1.12 17.28
N GLN A 64 -9.21 -1.93 17.20
CA GLN A 64 -7.84 -1.48 17.42
C GLN A 64 -7.38 -0.54 16.29
N PRO A 65 -6.88 0.67 16.59
CA PRO A 65 -7.25 1.83 15.76
C PRO A 65 -6.19 2.25 14.73
N LEU A 66 -4.93 1.88 14.95
CA LEU A 66 -3.81 2.60 14.33
C LEU A 66 -3.85 2.54 12.79
N VAL A 67 -4.19 1.37 12.23
CA VAL A 67 -4.27 1.17 10.78
C VAL A 67 -5.34 2.04 10.13
N PHE A 68 -6.48 2.26 10.78
CA PHE A 68 -7.57 3.10 10.24
C PHE A 68 -7.22 4.58 10.29
N TYR A 69 -6.51 5.04 11.33
CA TYR A 69 -6.02 6.41 11.40
C TYR A 69 -4.94 6.69 10.35
N LEU A 70 -4.02 5.74 10.12
CA LEU A 70 -3.01 5.85 9.06
C LEU A 70 -3.67 5.82 7.66
N ALA A 71 -4.63 4.94 7.43
CA ALA A 71 -5.40 4.90 6.19
C ALA A 71 -6.19 6.19 5.98
N ALA A 72 -6.74 6.79 7.05
CA ALA A 72 -7.44 8.06 6.99
C ALA A 72 -6.51 9.21 6.61
N ALA A 73 -5.32 9.28 7.20
CA ALA A 73 -4.29 10.24 6.82
C ALA A 73 -3.90 10.11 5.33
N LEU A 74 -3.67 8.89 4.85
CA LEU A 74 -3.39 8.63 3.44
C LEU A 74 -4.59 8.98 2.54
N SER A 75 -5.82 8.77 3.02
CA SER A 75 -7.03 9.12 2.27
C SER A 75 -7.25 10.62 2.09
N PHE A 76 -6.67 11.46 2.95
CA PHE A 76 -6.62 12.90 2.73
C PHE A 76 -5.69 13.26 1.58
N LEU A 77 -4.56 12.53 1.44
CA LEU A 77 -3.61 12.73 0.34
C LEU A 77 -4.13 12.20 -0.99
N THR A 78 -4.79 11.03 -0.99
CA THR A 78 -5.32 10.40 -2.21
C THR A 78 -6.72 10.87 -2.57
N GLY A 79 -7.37 11.66 -1.72
CA GLY A 79 -8.73 12.17 -1.90
C GLY A 79 -9.85 11.14 -1.69
N ASN A 80 -9.55 9.84 -1.57
CA ASN A 80 -10.55 8.77 -1.47
C ASN A 80 -10.17 7.74 -0.38
N PRO A 81 -11.08 7.39 0.56
CA PRO A 81 -10.86 6.36 1.59
C PRO A 81 -10.40 5.01 1.04
N VAL A 82 -10.95 4.58 -0.09
CA VAL A 82 -10.61 3.31 -0.74
C VAL A 82 -9.15 3.31 -1.19
N THR A 83 -8.71 4.36 -1.89
CA THR A 83 -7.31 4.47 -2.33
C THR A 83 -6.36 4.72 -1.17
N GLY A 84 -6.79 5.38 -0.09
CA GLY A 84 -6.01 5.52 1.14
C GLY A 84 -5.70 4.18 1.82
N VAL A 85 -6.69 3.30 1.91
CA VAL A 85 -6.50 1.92 2.41
C VAL A 85 -5.58 1.13 1.48
N ALA A 86 -5.75 1.27 0.16
CA ALA A 86 -4.90 0.60 -0.83
C ALA A 86 -3.44 1.01 -0.69
N ALA A 87 -3.18 2.32 -0.54
CA ALA A 87 -1.84 2.86 -0.36
C ALA A 87 -1.19 2.33 0.92
N LEU A 88 -1.96 2.27 2.03
CA LEU A 88 -1.47 1.70 3.28
C LEU A 88 -1.08 0.23 3.12
N LYS A 89 -1.89 -0.54 2.39
CA LYS A 89 -1.62 -1.96 2.15
C LYS A 89 -0.28 -2.17 1.42
N ILE A 90 0.03 -1.34 0.42
CA ILE A 90 1.35 -1.37 -0.24
C ILE A 90 2.47 -1.09 0.77
N ILE A 91 2.28 -0.10 1.65
CA ILE A 91 3.30 0.30 2.63
C ILE A 91 3.54 -0.81 3.68
N ILE A 92 2.49 -1.48 4.15
CA ILE A 92 2.60 -2.51 5.19
C ILE A 92 3.04 -3.87 4.61
N GLN A 93 2.71 -4.16 3.34
CA GLN A 93 3.10 -5.41 2.68
C GLN A 93 4.46 -5.34 1.96
N ALA A 94 5.05 -4.15 1.80
CA ALA A 94 6.40 -3.95 1.26
C ALA A 94 7.50 -4.24 2.31
#